data_AF-A0A7L4TRT6-F1
#
_entry.id   AF-A0A7L4TRT6-F1
#
_cell.length_a   1.000
_cell.length_b   1.000
_cell.length_c   1.000
_cell.angle_alpha   90.00
_cell.angle_beta   90.00
_cell.angle_gamma   90.00
#
_symmetry.space_group_name_H-M   'P 1'
#
loop_
_entity.id
_entity.type
_entity.pdbx_description
1 polymer ?
#
loop_
_entity_poly.entity_id
_entity_poly.type
_entity_poly.pdbx_seq_one_letter_code
_entity_poly.pdbx_strand_id
1 'polypeptide(L)'
;MMMRFGIFITAFLSILITSCKSSKAVDFKESFNQFERRAFEITIGKEGPGEKKLNCLVKEDYEGALAAVDQQSKEFDILITDIKKLATQDIPKGESLKTASLEYYQALKELHVFDRKEIEQQALLKTLKDDKLKDGLNNIMTLARQKKLLYDAVFKKEALLHTANKNFEVANDL
;
A
#
# COMPACT_ATOMS: atom_id res chain seq x y z
N MET A 1 28.76 -11.01 63.65
CA MET A 1 27.66 -10.03 63.69
C MET A 1 27.54 -9.44 62.28
N MET A 2 27.10 -10.23 61.30
CA MET A 2 25.70 -10.39 60.88
C MET A 2 24.90 -9.08 60.80
N MET A 3 24.39 -8.86 59.59
CA MET A 3 23.26 -8.01 59.19
C MET A 3 23.55 -6.52 58.97
N ARG A 4 23.95 -6.21 57.72
CA ARG A 4 23.49 -4.99 57.01
C ARG A 4 23.60 -5.06 55.47
N PHE A 5 23.78 -6.26 54.90
CA PHE A 5 23.79 -6.49 53.44
C PHE A 5 22.41 -6.79 52.84
N GLY A 6 21.35 -6.82 53.67
CA GLY A 6 20.01 -7.24 53.25
C GLY A 6 19.15 -6.17 52.56
N ILE A 7 19.61 -4.91 52.46
CA ILE A 7 18.78 -3.80 51.95
C ILE A 7 19.18 -3.38 50.52
N PHE A 8 20.38 -3.72 50.05
CA PHE A 8 20.82 -3.37 48.69
C PHE A 8 20.49 -4.44 47.63
N ILE A 9 20.08 -5.65 48.03
CA ILE A 9 19.78 -6.74 47.10
C ILE A 9 18.31 -6.69 46.63
N THR A 10 17.40 -6.09 47.40
CA THR A 10 15.99 -5.95 47.03
C THR A 10 15.70 -4.85 46.01
N ALA A 11 16.62 -3.90 45.79
CA ALA A 11 16.45 -2.84 44.79
C ALA A 11 16.91 -3.22 43.37
N PHE A 12 17.71 -4.28 43.21
CA PHE A 12 18.24 -4.70 41.90
C PHE A 12 17.33 -5.71 41.17
N LEU A 13 16.31 -6.26 41.85
CA LEU A 13 15.39 -7.25 41.28
C LEU A 13 14.24 -6.64 40.46
N SER A 14 14.07 -5.31 40.46
CA SER A 14 12.92 -4.63 39.83
C SER A 14 13.15 -4.16 38.39
N ILE A 15 14.33 -4.39 37.80
CA ILE A 15 14.70 -3.85 36.48
C ILE A 15 14.73 -4.93 35.38
N LEU A 16 14.26 -6.15 35.65
CA LEU A 16 14.03 -7.14 34.59
C LEU A 16 12.64 -6.96 33.96
N ILE A 17 12.34 -5.76 33.48
CA ILE A 17 11.36 -5.62 32.38
C ILE A 17 12.13 -6.04 31.12
N THR A 18 12.36 -7.34 30.98
CA THR A 18 12.80 -7.90 29.71
C THR A 18 11.64 -7.62 28.74
N SER A 19 11.81 -6.61 27.87
CA SER A 19 10.94 -6.38 26.73
C SER A 19 10.94 -7.66 25.91
N CYS A 20 9.94 -8.50 26.17
CA CYS A 20 9.72 -9.73 25.45
C CYS A 20 8.90 -9.32 24.24
N LYS A 21 9.59 -8.96 23.14
CA LYS A 21 8.94 -8.63 21.88
C LYS A 21 7.93 -9.74 21.56
N SER A 22 6.65 -9.38 21.44
CA SER A 22 5.60 -10.34 21.15
C SER A 22 5.86 -10.96 19.79
N SER A 23 6.05 -12.29 19.71
CA SER A 23 6.24 -12.98 18.44
C SER A 23 5.08 -12.72 17.48
N LYS A 24 3.84 -12.65 18.00
CA LYS A 24 2.66 -12.27 17.22
C LYS A 24 2.79 -10.88 16.61
N ALA A 25 3.35 -9.90 17.33
CA ALA A 25 3.52 -8.55 16.82
C ALA A 25 4.62 -8.46 15.76
N VAL A 26 5.71 -9.22 15.93
CA VAL A 26 6.78 -9.36 14.93
C VAL A 26 6.25 -9.99 13.65
N ASP A 27 5.55 -11.13 13.74
CA ASP A 27 4.97 -11.83 12.59
C ASP A 27 3.91 -10.98 11.88
N PHE A 28 3.12 -10.24 12.66
CA PHE A 28 2.15 -9.29 12.13
C PHE A 28 2.86 -8.18 11.34
N LYS A 29 3.92 -7.57 11.89
CA LYS A 29 4.71 -6.54 11.19
C LYS A 29 5.35 -7.07 9.92
N GLU A 30 5.89 -8.28 9.95
CA GLU A 30 6.50 -8.89 8.75
C GLU A 30 5.47 -9.11 7.64
N SER A 31 4.21 -9.42 7.97
CA SER A 31 3.13 -9.49 6.99
C SER A 31 2.95 -8.16 6.24
N PHE A 32 3.05 -7.01 6.92
CA PHE A 32 2.97 -5.69 6.26
C PHE A 32 4.18 -5.39 5.39
N ASN A 33 5.38 -5.78 5.81
CA ASN A 33 6.58 -5.65 4.96
C ASN A 33 6.43 -6.47 3.67
N GLN A 34 5.82 -7.67 3.76
CA GLN A 34 5.51 -8.50 2.59
C GLN A 34 4.43 -7.88 1.69
N PHE A 35 3.41 -7.23 2.27
CA PHE A 35 2.41 -6.50 1.47
C PHE A 35 3.02 -5.31 0.74
N GLU A 36 3.92 -4.57 1.37
CA GLU A 36 4.65 -3.49 0.72
C GLU A 36 5.46 -4.00 -0.49
N ARG A 37 6.21 -5.09 -0.31
CA ARG A 37 6.94 -5.74 -1.41
C ARG A 37 6.01 -6.18 -2.52
N ARG A 38 4.88 -6.82 -2.20
CA ARG A 38 3.88 -7.23 -3.20
C ARG A 38 3.29 -6.03 -3.95
N ALA A 39 2.97 -4.94 -3.25
CA ALA A 39 2.47 -3.72 -3.89
C ALA A 39 3.52 -3.10 -4.83
N PHE A 40 4.80 -3.13 -4.44
CA PHE A 40 5.90 -2.75 -5.32
C PHE A 40 5.93 -3.62 -6.58
N GLU A 41 5.88 -4.95 -6.42
CA GLU A 41 5.90 -5.88 -7.55
C GLU A 41 4.71 -5.67 -8.51
N ILE A 42 3.51 -5.44 -7.96
CA ILE A 42 2.30 -5.12 -8.74
C ILE A 42 2.51 -3.84 -9.55
N THR A 43 3.16 -2.83 -8.97
CA THR A 43 3.15 -1.46 -9.50
C THR A 43 4.29 -1.17 -10.46
N ILE A 44 5.50 -1.63 -10.13
CA ILE A 44 6.72 -1.38 -10.89
C ILE A 44 7.70 -2.57 -10.85
N GLY A 45 7.26 -3.71 -10.32
CA GLY A 45 8.05 -4.93 -10.32
C GLY A 45 8.44 -5.38 -11.71
N LYS A 46 9.61 -6.00 -11.80
CA LYS A 46 10.05 -6.65 -13.03
C LYS A 46 9.09 -7.80 -13.34
N GLU A 47 8.62 -7.87 -14.57
CA GLU A 47 7.59 -8.79 -15.06
C GLU A 47 6.21 -8.63 -14.39
N GLY A 48 6.05 -7.61 -13.54
CA GLY A 48 4.80 -7.25 -12.89
C GLY A 48 3.80 -6.62 -13.86
N PRO A 49 2.50 -6.58 -13.50
CA PRO A 49 1.46 -6.00 -14.35
C PRO A 49 1.70 -4.52 -14.67
N GLY A 50 2.26 -3.75 -13.73
CA GLY A 50 2.66 -2.36 -13.98
C GLY A 50 3.70 -2.21 -15.10
N GLU A 51 4.74 -3.04 -15.12
CA GLU A 51 5.75 -3.04 -16.18
C GLU A 51 5.16 -3.53 -17.51
N LYS A 52 4.35 -4.60 -17.50
CA LYS A 52 3.66 -5.10 -18.70
C LYS A 52 2.80 -4.02 -19.36
N LYS A 53 2.03 -3.29 -18.56
CA LYS A 53 1.22 -2.14 -19.03
C LYS A 53 2.09 -1.11 -19.74
N LEU A 54 3.21 -0.69 -19.12
CA LEU A 54 4.14 0.27 -19.73
C LEU A 54 4.72 -0.25 -21.04
N ASN A 55 5.15 -1.52 -21.07
CA ASN A 55 5.70 -2.16 -22.27
C ASN A 55 4.69 -2.25 -23.42
N CYS A 56 3.42 -2.53 -23.12
CA CYS A 56 2.34 -2.51 -24.11
C CYS A 56 2.09 -1.09 -24.63
N LEU A 57 2.03 -0.08 -23.76
CA LEU A 57 1.83 1.31 -24.17
C LEU A 57 2.95 1.85 -25.07
N VAL A 58 4.20 1.51 -24.78
CA VAL A 58 5.36 1.85 -25.63
C VAL A 58 5.20 1.28 -27.05
N LYS A 59 4.55 0.13 -27.19
CA LYS A 59 4.29 -0.56 -28.47
C LYS A 59 2.96 -0.15 -29.12
N GLU A 60 2.26 0.83 -28.54
CA GLU A 60 0.89 1.20 -28.92
C GLU A 60 -0.13 0.03 -28.86
N ASP A 61 0.16 -1.00 -28.06
CA ASP A 61 -0.73 -2.14 -27.81
C ASP A 61 -1.70 -1.79 -26.67
N TYR A 62 -2.77 -1.08 -27.00
CA TYR A 62 -3.75 -0.63 -26.02
C TYR A 62 -4.55 -1.78 -25.39
N GLU A 63 -4.84 -2.85 -26.15
CA GLU A 63 -5.55 -4.02 -25.62
C GLU A 63 -4.70 -4.76 -24.58
N GLY A 64 -3.41 -4.99 -24.88
CA GLY A 64 -2.47 -5.57 -23.93
C GLY A 64 -2.28 -4.69 -22.68
N ALA A 65 -2.24 -3.36 -22.86
CA ALA A 65 -2.15 -2.44 -21.73
C ALA A 65 -3.41 -2.51 -20.82
N LEU A 66 -4.61 -2.61 -21.40
CA LEU A 66 -5.85 -2.78 -20.64
C LEU A 66 -5.90 -4.14 -19.92
N ALA A 67 -5.45 -5.21 -20.56
CA ALA A 67 -5.35 -6.52 -19.91
C ALA A 67 -4.38 -6.50 -18.72
N ALA A 68 -3.28 -5.76 -18.83
CA ALA A 68 -2.35 -5.56 -17.73
C ALA A 68 -2.95 -4.74 -16.58
N VAL A 69 -3.78 -3.72 -16.86
CA VAL A 69 -4.55 -3.00 -15.82
C VAL A 69 -5.53 -3.92 -15.10
N ASP A 70 -6.19 -4.84 -15.81
CA ASP A 70 -7.08 -5.82 -15.19
C ASP A 70 -6.33 -6.80 -14.29
N GLN A 71 -5.14 -7.24 -14.72
CA GLN A 71 -4.26 -8.03 -13.88
C GLN A 71 -3.86 -7.24 -12.62
N GLN A 72 -3.45 -5.97 -12.79
CA GLN A 72 -3.08 -5.09 -11.68
C GLN A 72 -4.22 -4.95 -10.66
N SER A 73 -5.46 -4.74 -11.13
CA SER A 73 -6.65 -4.67 -10.27
C SER A 73 -6.85 -5.95 -9.45
N LYS A 74 -6.75 -7.11 -10.10
CA LYS A 74 -6.94 -8.42 -9.44
C LYS A 74 -5.88 -8.69 -8.38
N GLU A 75 -4.62 -8.35 -8.65
CA GLU A 75 -3.54 -8.55 -7.69
C GLU A 75 -3.67 -7.63 -6.48
N PHE A 76 -4.13 -6.38 -6.66
CA PHE A 76 -4.51 -5.52 -5.53
C PHE A 76 -5.71 -6.06 -4.76
N ASP A 77 -6.72 -6.63 -5.42
CA ASP A 77 -7.86 -7.25 -4.75
C ASP A 77 -7.44 -8.42 -3.84
N ILE A 78 -6.50 -9.24 -4.31
CA ILE A 78 -5.92 -10.33 -3.51
C ILE A 78 -5.16 -9.75 -2.32
N LEU A 79 -4.28 -8.76 -2.54
CA LEU A 79 -3.50 -8.11 -1.47
C LEU A 79 -4.41 -7.52 -0.39
N ILE A 80 -5.45 -6.77 -0.78
CA ILE A 80 -6.43 -6.17 0.14
C ILE A 80 -7.18 -7.27 0.90
N THR A 81 -7.56 -8.35 0.23
CA THR A 81 -8.24 -9.49 0.85
C THR A 81 -7.36 -10.18 1.88
N ASP A 82 -6.06 -10.32 1.60
CA ASP A 82 -5.10 -10.92 2.53
C ASP A 82 -4.91 -10.05 3.79
N ILE A 83 -4.82 -8.72 3.64
CA ILE A 83 -4.77 -7.79 4.78
C ILE A 83 -6.04 -7.93 5.64
N LYS A 84 -7.23 -8.01 5.01
CA LYS A 84 -8.51 -8.17 5.73
C LYS A 84 -8.54 -9.42 6.61
N LYS A 85 -7.86 -10.48 6.21
CA LYS A 85 -7.82 -11.76 6.94
C LYS A 85 -6.86 -11.76 8.13
N LEU A 86 -5.95 -10.79 8.25
CA LEU A 86 -5.04 -10.74 9.39
C LEU A 86 -5.80 -10.59 10.71
N ALA A 87 -5.44 -11.45 11.67
CA ALA A 87 -5.94 -11.38 13.04
C ALA A 87 -5.21 -10.27 13.80
N THR A 88 -5.95 -9.48 14.58
CA THR A 88 -5.45 -8.35 15.36
C THR A 88 -5.60 -8.57 16.88
N GLN A 89 -6.14 -9.72 17.27
CA GLN A 89 -6.37 -10.13 18.66
C GLN A 89 -5.05 -10.15 19.45
N ASP A 90 -5.04 -9.47 20.58
CA ASP A 90 -3.90 -9.34 21.51
C ASP A 90 -2.65 -8.67 20.88
N ILE A 91 -2.83 -7.90 19.80
CA ILE A 91 -1.76 -7.13 19.18
C ILE A 91 -2.06 -5.64 19.36
N PRO A 92 -1.40 -4.96 20.33
CA PRO A 92 -1.52 -3.51 20.52
C PRO A 92 -1.41 -2.76 19.19
N LYS A 93 -2.40 -1.88 18.91
CA LYS A 93 -2.49 -1.08 17.67
C LYS A 93 -2.57 -1.89 16.36
N GLY A 94 -2.71 -3.21 16.40
CA GLY A 94 -2.81 -4.05 15.20
C GLY A 94 -4.00 -3.67 14.31
N GLU A 95 -5.17 -3.41 14.89
CA GLU A 95 -6.38 -3.00 14.14
C GLU A 95 -6.21 -1.64 13.44
N SER A 96 -5.54 -0.69 14.10
CA SER A 96 -5.26 0.62 13.53
C SER A 96 -4.30 0.52 12.33
N LEU A 97 -3.24 -0.29 12.44
CA LEU A 97 -2.30 -0.54 11.34
C LEU A 97 -2.99 -1.26 10.17
N LYS A 98 -3.78 -2.30 10.46
CA LYS A 98 -4.60 -3.01 9.48
C LYS A 98 -5.54 -2.07 8.72
N THR A 99 -6.26 -1.21 9.43
CA THR A 99 -7.21 -0.27 8.84
C THR A 99 -6.50 0.74 7.92
N ALA A 100 -5.43 1.38 8.41
CA ALA A 100 -4.67 2.35 7.62
C ALA A 100 -4.06 1.72 6.36
N SER A 101 -3.60 0.47 6.46
CA SER A 101 -3.08 -0.31 5.33
C SER A 101 -4.16 -0.61 4.29
N LEU A 102 -5.35 -1.06 4.72
CA LEU A 102 -6.48 -1.29 3.81
C LEU A 102 -6.85 -0.02 3.03
N GLU A 103 -6.93 1.11 3.71
CA GLU A 103 -7.24 2.39 3.06
C GLU A 103 -6.17 2.83 2.07
N TYR A 104 -4.89 2.63 2.41
CA TYR A 104 -3.77 2.96 1.53
C TYR A 104 -3.76 2.10 0.27
N TYR A 105 -3.85 0.77 0.39
CA TYR A 105 -3.81 -0.10 -0.77
C TYR A 105 -5.09 -0.02 -1.61
N GLN A 106 -6.23 0.33 -1.01
CA GLN A 106 -7.44 0.67 -1.76
C GLN A 106 -7.24 1.94 -2.60
N ALA A 107 -6.62 2.99 -2.03
CA ALA A 107 -6.31 4.21 -2.77
C ALA A 107 -5.29 3.96 -3.91
N LEU A 108 -4.27 3.12 -3.67
CA LEU A 108 -3.32 2.71 -4.71
C LEU A 108 -4.01 1.95 -5.85
N LYS A 109 -4.90 1.01 -5.51
CA LYS A 109 -5.71 0.30 -6.50
C LYS A 109 -6.51 1.28 -7.36
N GLU A 110 -7.22 2.21 -6.73
CA GLU A 110 -8.03 3.21 -7.44
C GLU A 110 -7.18 4.07 -8.38
N LEU A 111 -6.02 4.53 -7.92
CA LEU A 111 -5.07 5.28 -8.74
C LEU A 111 -4.63 4.50 -9.98
N HIS A 112 -4.24 3.24 -9.83
CA HIS A 112 -3.70 2.46 -10.95
C HIS A 112 -4.78 1.91 -11.88
N VAL A 113 -5.96 1.58 -11.36
CA VAL A 113 -7.10 1.17 -12.20
C VAL A 113 -7.65 2.34 -13.01
N PHE A 114 -7.47 3.59 -12.54
CA PHE A 114 -7.83 4.78 -13.30
C PHE A 114 -7.12 4.85 -14.66
N ASP A 115 -5.93 4.24 -14.80
CA ASP A 115 -5.17 4.19 -16.06
C ASP A 115 -6.00 3.63 -17.22
N ARG A 116 -6.97 2.74 -16.95
CA ARG A 116 -7.92 2.26 -17.96
C ARG A 116 -8.53 3.42 -18.77
N LYS A 117 -9.00 4.47 -18.10
CA LYS A 117 -9.65 5.62 -18.76
C LYS A 117 -8.66 6.38 -19.64
N GLU A 118 -7.42 6.53 -19.19
CA GLU A 118 -6.38 7.21 -19.96
C GLU A 118 -6.00 6.41 -21.19
N ILE A 119 -5.87 5.09 -21.06
CA ILE A 119 -5.53 4.16 -22.15
C ILE A 119 -6.65 4.12 -23.20
N GLU A 120 -7.91 3.98 -22.76
CA GLU A 120 -9.08 4.00 -23.65
C GLU A 120 -9.19 5.34 -24.40
N GLN A 121 -8.91 6.47 -23.74
CA GLN A 121 -8.91 7.79 -24.37
C GLN A 121 -7.76 7.93 -25.38
N GLN A 122 -6.57 7.41 -25.08
CA GLN A 122 -5.43 7.41 -26.01
C GLN A 122 -5.73 6.59 -27.27
N ALA A 123 -6.31 5.39 -27.12
CA ALA A 123 -6.72 4.55 -28.23
C ALA A 123 -7.77 5.26 -29.11
N LEU A 124 -8.77 5.89 -28.48
CA LEU A 124 -9.83 6.62 -29.18
C LEU A 124 -9.25 7.76 -30.04
N LEU A 125 -8.30 8.53 -29.50
CA LEU A 125 -7.71 9.68 -30.19
C LEU A 125 -7.05 9.34 -31.53
N LYS A 126 -6.57 8.11 -31.71
CA LYS A 126 -6.00 7.65 -32.99
C LYS A 126 -7.03 7.62 -34.12
N THR A 127 -8.33 7.57 -33.79
CA THR A 127 -9.43 7.46 -34.75
C THR A 127 -10.18 8.76 -35.00
N LEU A 128 -10.03 9.74 -34.10
CA LEU A 128 -10.78 10.99 -34.13
C LEU A 128 -10.18 11.99 -35.12
N LYS A 129 -11.04 12.86 -35.66
CA LYS A 129 -10.67 13.96 -36.56
C LYS A 129 -11.41 15.23 -36.17
N ASP A 130 -10.88 16.37 -36.63
CA ASP A 130 -11.51 17.69 -36.55
C ASP A 130 -11.98 18.04 -35.12
N ASP A 131 -13.20 18.55 -34.96
CA ASP A 131 -13.73 18.98 -33.65
C ASP A 131 -13.76 17.85 -32.62
N LYS A 132 -13.98 16.60 -33.05
CA LYS A 132 -13.94 15.45 -32.13
C LYS A 132 -12.54 15.21 -31.58
N LEU A 133 -11.50 15.48 -32.36
CA LEU A 133 -10.12 15.38 -31.89
C LEU A 133 -9.84 16.42 -30.80
N LYS A 134 -10.32 17.65 -30.98
CA LYS A 134 -10.21 18.73 -29.98
C LYS A 134 -10.88 18.35 -28.66
N ASP A 135 -12.10 17.82 -28.72
CA ASP A 135 -12.81 17.36 -27.52
C ASP A 135 -12.09 16.19 -26.84
N GLY A 136 -11.56 15.25 -27.62
CA GLY A 136 -10.74 14.16 -27.10
C GLY A 136 -9.49 14.63 -26.37
N LEU A 137 -8.80 15.65 -26.89
CA LEU A 137 -7.63 16.24 -26.24
C LEU A 137 -8.01 16.95 -24.92
N ASN A 138 -9.14 17.66 -24.90
CA ASN A 138 -9.69 18.25 -23.68
C ASN A 138 -10.01 17.19 -22.62
N ASN A 139 -10.49 16.02 -23.04
CA ASN A 139 -10.74 14.89 -22.13
C ASN A 139 -9.46 14.37 -21.48
N ILE A 140 -8.33 14.31 -22.17
CA ILE A 140 -7.04 13.96 -21.53
C ILE A 140 -6.75 14.95 -20.38
N MET A 141 -6.95 16.25 -20.59
CA MET A 141 -6.67 17.24 -19.55
C MET A 141 -7.58 17.07 -18.33
N THR A 142 -8.84 16.70 -18.56
CA THR A 142 -9.77 16.36 -17.47
C THR A 142 -9.33 15.11 -16.72
N LEU A 143 -8.93 14.05 -17.44
CA LEU A 143 -8.43 12.82 -16.83
C LEU A 143 -7.15 13.05 -16.02
N ALA A 144 -6.21 13.85 -16.53
CA ALA A 144 -5.00 14.21 -15.81
C ALA A 144 -5.28 14.93 -14.48
N ARG A 145 -6.27 15.86 -14.47
CA ARG A 145 -6.71 16.52 -13.23
C ARG A 145 -7.34 15.55 -12.24
N GLN A 146 -8.17 14.62 -12.72
CA GLN A 146 -8.77 13.58 -11.89
C GLN A 146 -7.69 12.66 -11.30
N LYS A 147 -6.72 12.23 -12.10
CA LYS A 147 -5.61 11.39 -11.66
C LYS A 147 -4.74 12.08 -10.61
N LYS A 148 -4.51 13.39 -10.75
CA LYS A 148 -3.84 14.18 -9.70
C LYS A 148 -4.55 14.06 -8.35
N LEU A 149 -5.89 14.13 -8.33
CA LEU A 149 -6.65 13.98 -7.08
C LEU A 149 -6.47 12.59 -6.45
N LEU A 150 -6.32 11.55 -7.27
CA LEU A 150 -6.03 10.19 -6.80
C LEU A 150 -4.62 10.10 -6.21
N TYR A 151 -3.61 10.72 -6.82
CA TYR A 151 -2.28 10.84 -6.21
C TYR A 151 -2.33 11.57 -4.86
N ASP A 152 -3.05 12.68 -4.78
CA ASP A 152 -3.22 13.43 -3.53
C ASP A 152 -3.91 12.56 -2.45
N ALA A 153 -4.85 11.68 -2.85
CA ALA A 153 -5.50 10.73 -1.96
C ALA A 153 -4.52 9.65 -1.46
N VAL A 154 -3.73 9.03 -2.35
CA VAL A 154 -2.70 8.05 -2.00
C VAL A 154 -1.71 8.65 -1.01
N PHE A 155 -1.19 9.85 -1.29
CA PHE A 155 -0.23 10.53 -0.42
C PHE A 155 -0.79 10.76 1.00
N LYS A 156 -2.05 11.16 1.11
CA LYS A 156 -2.72 11.31 2.42
C LYS A 156 -2.83 9.98 3.15
N LYS A 157 -3.19 8.90 2.45
CA LYS A 157 -3.33 7.57 3.07
C LYS A 157 -1.98 6.96 3.45
N GLU A 158 -0.94 7.22 2.67
CA GLU A 158 0.44 6.83 3.00
C GLU A 158 0.91 7.47 4.31
N ALA A 159 0.67 8.78 4.49
CA ALA A 159 1.02 9.47 5.73
C ALA A 159 0.30 8.88 6.96
N LEU A 160 -0.97 8.48 6.80
CA LEU A 160 -1.74 7.81 7.84
C LEU A 160 -1.19 6.40 8.13
N LEU A 161 -0.86 5.63 7.10
CA LEU A 161 -0.23 4.31 7.24
C LEU A 161 1.11 4.41 7.96
N HIS A 162 1.97 5.35 7.56
CA HIS A 162 3.25 5.61 8.23
C HIS A 162 3.09 5.91 9.71
N THR A 163 2.13 6.78 10.03
CA THR A 163 1.81 7.14 11.43
C THR A 163 1.29 5.93 12.21
N ALA A 164 0.40 5.14 11.61
CA ALA A 164 -0.12 3.92 12.22
C ALA A 164 0.99 2.89 12.46
N ASN A 165 1.92 2.75 11.51
CA ASN A 165 3.06 1.85 11.61
C ASN A 165 4.00 2.26 12.76
N LYS A 166 4.34 3.55 12.87
CA LYS A 166 5.14 4.05 14.00
C LYS A 166 4.47 3.81 15.35
N ASN A 167 3.17 4.09 15.45
CA ASN A 167 2.41 3.87 16.68
C ASN A 167 2.34 2.38 17.03
N PHE A 168 2.27 1.51 16.02
CA PHE A 168 2.33 0.07 16.21
C PHE A 168 3.70 -0.38 16.74
N GLU A 169 4.79 0.08 16.12
CA GLU A 169 6.16 -0.27 16.54
C GLU A 169 6.40 0.14 18.00
N VAL A 170 6.07 1.38 18.36
CA VAL A 170 6.17 1.89 19.74
C VAL A 170 5.32 1.08 20.72
N ALA A 171 4.10 0.70 20.36
CA ALA A 171 3.20 -0.06 21.25
C ALA A 171 3.62 -1.53 21.46
N ASN A 172 4.55 -2.04 20.64
CA ASN A 172 4.98 -3.44 20.66
C ASN A 172 6.50 -3.59 20.85
N ASP A 173 7.22 -2.52 21.21
CA ASP A 173 8.67 -2.46 21.38
C ASP A 173 9.46 -2.97 20.14
N LEU A 174 9.01 -2.66 18.93
CA LEU A 174 9.65 -3.10 17.68
C LEU A 174 10.71 -2.13 17.17
#